data_AF-A0A353F419-F1
#
_entry.id   AF-A0A353F419-F1
#
_cell.length_a   1.000
_cell.length_b   1.000
_cell.length_c   1.000
_cell.angle_alpha   90.00
_cell.angle_beta   90.00
_cell.angle_gamma   90.00
#
_symmetry.space_group_name_H-M   'P 1'
#
loop_
_entity.id
_entity.type
_entity.pdbx_description
1 polymer ?
#
loop_
_entity_poly.entity_id
_entity_poly.type
_entity_poly.pdbx_seq_one_letter_code
_entity_poly.pdbx_strand_id
1 'polypeptide(L)' 'AGGITPANAAEALAAVKPAALDIASGAESSPGIKDFKKVQALMQTLS' A
#
# COMPACT_ATOMS: atom_id res chain seq x y z
N ALA A 1 -1.46 7.52 -5.32
CA ALA A 1 -2.45 7.53 -4.23
C ALA A 1 -3.75 6.90 -4.70
N GLY A 2 -4.64 6.52 -3.77
CA GLY A 2 -6.00 6.07 -4.07
C GLY A 2 -6.21 4.57 -3.91
N GLY A 3 -6.79 4.16 -2.77
CA GLY A 3 -7.26 2.79 -2.55
C GLY A 3 -6.20 1.67 -2.64
N ILE A 4 -4.90 2.02 -2.60
CA ILE A 4 -3.81 1.03 -2.66
C ILE A 4 -3.78 0.26 -1.35
N THR A 5 -3.66 -1.06 -1.45
CA THR A 5 -3.61 -2.01 -0.35
C THR A 5 -2.49 -3.02 -0.61
N PRO A 6 -2.06 -3.83 0.38
CA PRO A 6 -1.08 -4.88 0.13
C PRO A 6 -1.46 -5.82 -1.03
N ALA A 7 -2.77 -6.06 -1.24
CA ALA A 7 -3.25 -7.00 -2.26
C ALA A 7 -3.12 -6.49 -3.71
N ASN A 8 -3.08 -5.18 -3.93
CA ASN A 8 -3.06 -4.59 -5.29
C ASN A 8 -1.80 -3.75 -5.57
N ALA A 9 -0.94 -3.53 -4.59
CA ALA A 9 0.21 -2.64 -4.72
C ALA A 9 1.20 -3.10 -5.81
N ALA A 10 1.50 -4.40 -5.90
CA ALA A 10 2.38 -4.95 -6.93
C ALA A 10 1.81 -4.77 -8.35
N GLU A 11 0.52 -5.04 -8.53
CA GLU A 11 -0.15 -4.86 -9.82
C GLU A 11 -0.13 -3.39 -10.25
N ALA A 12 -0.47 -2.47 -9.33
CA ALA A 12 -0.44 -1.04 -9.59
C ALA A 12 0.98 -0.55 -9.99
N LEU A 13 2.01 -1.05 -9.30
CA LEU A 13 3.41 -0.73 -9.62
C LEU A 13 3.80 -1.25 -11.01
N ALA A 14 3.46 -2.50 -11.33
CA ALA A 14 3.80 -3.11 -12.62
C ALA A 14 3.08 -2.46 -13.80
N ALA A 15 1.80 -2.14 -13.63
CA ALA A 15 0.96 -1.57 -14.68
C ALA A 15 1.31 -0.10 -15.00
N VAL A 16 1.54 0.71 -13.96
CA VAL A 16 1.68 2.17 -14.12
C VAL A 16 3.14 2.63 -14.01
N LYS A 17 4.01 1.86 -13.35
CA LYS A 17 5.41 2.21 -13.04
C LYS A 17 5.56 3.63 -12.43
N PRO A 18 4.78 3.97 -11.38
CA PRO A 18 4.88 5.28 -10.75
C PRO A 18 6.22 5.45 -10.03
N ALA A 19 6.64 6.70 -9.88
CA ALA A 19 7.81 7.04 -9.06
C ALA A 19 7.59 6.79 -7.56
N ALA A 20 6.34 6.83 -7.09
CA ALA A 20 5.98 6.57 -5.70
C ALA A 20 4.51 6.12 -5.56
N LEU A 21 4.24 5.35 -4.50
CA LEU A 21 2.89 5.04 -4.03
C LEU A 21 2.65 5.73 -2.69
N ASP A 22 1.61 6.57 -2.64
CA ASP A 22 1.13 7.21 -1.41
C ASP A 22 -0.12 6.46 -0.90
N ILE A 23 -0.08 6.00 0.35
CA ILE A 23 -1.03 5.04 0.93
C ILE A 23 -1.50 5.53 2.30
N ALA A 24 -2.77 5.91 2.37
CA ALA A 24 -3.44 6.31 3.61
C ALA A 24 -4.20 5.12 4.26
N SER A 25 -5.47 4.93 3.90
CA SER A 25 -6.37 3.96 4.52
C SER A 25 -6.02 2.49 4.28
N GLY A 26 -5.33 2.18 3.17
CA GLY A 26 -4.88 0.81 2.89
C GLY A 26 -3.82 0.28 3.85
N ALA A 27 -3.18 1.17 4.62
CA ALA A 27 -2.25 0.85 5.70
C ALA A 27 -2.89 0.93 7.10
N GLU A 28 -4.21 1.12 7.19
CA GLU A 28 -4.92 1.35 8.47
C GLU A 28 -5.77 0.14 8.88
N SER A 29 -5.93 -0.06 10.19
CA SER A 29 -6.91 -1.01 10.76
C SER A 29 -8.29 -0.37 10.90
N SER A 30 -8.31 0.94 11.18
CA SER A 30 -9.48 1.81 11.29
C SER A 30 -9.06 3.27 11.00
N PRO A 31 -9.99 4.19 10.70
CA PRO A 31 -9.63 5.54 10.27
C PRO A 31 -8.64 6.24 11.22
N GLY A 32 -7.46 6.58 10.69
CA GLY A 32 -6.40 7.26 11.44
C GLY A 32 -5.51 6.35 12.30
N ILE A 33 -5.77 5.03 12.35
CA ILE A 33 -4.96 4.06 13.12
C ILE A 33 -4.22 3.14 12.15
N LYS A 34 -2.89 3.28 12.08
CA LYS A 34 -2.03 2.44 11.22
C LYS A 34 -1.94 1.00 11.76
N ASP A 35 -1.95 0.05 10.84
CA ASP A 35 -1.71 -1.36 11.09
C ASP A 35 -0.30 -1.73 10.60
N PHE A 36 0.61 -1.98 11.54
CA PHE A 36 1.99 -2.32 11.20
C PHE A 36 2.12 -3.61 10.39
N LYS A 37 1.19 -4.57 10.51
CA LYS A 37 1.20 -5.76 9.66
C LYS A 37 0.90 -5.42 8.21
N LYS A 38 -0.06 -4.53 7.97
CA LYS A 38 -0.37 -4.05 6.61
C LYS A 38 0.79 -3.23 6.02
N VAL A 39 1.43 -2.39 6.83
CA VAL A 39 2.63 -1.65 6.42
C VAL A 39 3.76 -2.61 6.04
N GLN A 40 4.02 -3.61 6.87
CA GLN A 40 5.05 -4.61 6.58
C GLN A 40 4.75 -5.38 5.30
N ALA A 41 3.50 -5.82 5.11
CA ALA A 41 3.07 -6.49 3.89
C ALA A 41 3.27 -5.59 2.65
N LEU A 42 2.93 -4.30 2.73
CA LEU A 42 3.20 -3.33 1.66
C LEU A 42 4.69 -3.24 1.33
N MET A 43 5.55 -3.14 2.35
CA MET A 43 7.01 -3.08 2.14
C MET A 43 7.54 -4.35 1.47
N GLN A 44 7.04 -5.53 1.87
CA GLN A 44 7.42 -6.81 1.26
C GLN A 44 6.93 -6.97 -0.18
N THR A 45 5.77 -6.40 -0.52
CA THR A 45 5.23 -6.41 -1.88
C THR A 45 5.98 -5.46 -2.81
N LEU A 46 6.65 -4.43 -2.27
CA LEU A 46 7.30 -3.35 -3.03
C LEU A 46 8.83 -3.48 -3.11
N SER A 47 9.44 -4.38 -2.33
CA SER A 47 10.84 -4.77 -2.42
C SER A 47 11.08 -5.75 -3.57
#